data_AF-A0A3P6S033-F1
#
_entry.id   AF-A0A3P6S033-F1
#
_cell.length_a   1.000
_cell.length_b   1.000
_cell.length_c   1.000
_cell.angle_alpha   90.00
_cell.angle_beta   90.00
_cell.angle_gamma   90.00
#
_symmetry.space_group_name_H-M   'P 1'
#
loop_
_entity.id
_entity.type
_entity.pdbx_description
1 polymer ?
#
loop_
_entity_poly.entity_id
_entity_poly.type
_entity_poly.pdbx_seq_one_letter_code
_entity_poly.pdbx_strand_id
1 'polypeptide(L)'
;MGVFQIFVPKYGLESMIVLQQGKGTTIDIEEFCVRHGDQVIRELDRVKVRVRLDDSNVQRRRIALDLIEPSTLPGLSVDFDLSESVGVGI
;
A
#
# COMPACT_ATOMS: atom_id res chain seq x y z
N MET A 1 0.74 -10.86 6.40
CA MET A 1 0.67 -9.88 5.29
C MET A 1 0.86 -8.50 5.89
N GLY A 2 1.82 -7.71 5.41
CA GLY A 2 2.08 -6.37 5.95
C GLY A 2 1.25 -5.33 5.21
N VAL A 3 0.76 -4.33 5.93
CA VAL A 3 0.08 -3.15 5.36
C VAL A 3 0.68 -1.90 5.96
N PHE A 4 0.79 -0.84 5.17
CA PHE A 4 1.10 0.49 5.69
C PHE A 4 0.11 1.52 5.15
N GLN A 5 -0.22 2.50 5.98
CA GLN A 5 -1.23 3.50 5.69
C GLN A 5 -0.58 4.75 5.08
N ILE A 6 -1.25 5.33 4.10
CA ILE A 6 -0.88 6.59 3.47
C ILE A 6 -2.01 7.58 3.67
N PHE A 7 -1.63 8.80 4.04
CA PHE A 7 -2.52 9.94 4.04
C PHE A 7 -2.20 10.85 2.86
N VAL A 8 -3.23 11.25 2.10
CA VAL A 8 -3.14 12.20 0.99
C VAL A 8 -3.88 13.49 1.39
N PRO A 9 -3.16 14.48 1.97
CA PRO A 9 -3.79 15.63 2.61
C PRO A 9 -4.63 16.48 1.66
N LYS A 10 -4.21 16.58 0.39
CA LYS A 10 -4.89 17.37 -0.64
C LYS A 10 -6.35 16.97 -0.84
N TYR A 11 -6.69 15.71 -0.58
CA TYR A 11 -8.04 15.16 -0.76
C TYR A 11 -8.68 14.68 0.55
N GLY A 12 -7.99 14.82 1.69
CA GLY A 12 -8.43 14.22 2.96
C GLY A 12 -8.60 12.70 2.88
N LEU A 13 -7.80 12.04 2.03
CA LEU A 13 -7.94 10.61 1.74
C LEU A 13 -6.93 9.80 2.56
N GLU A 14 -7.42 8.80 3.26
CA GLU A 14 -6.61 7.74 3.88
C GLU A 14 -6.79 6.45 3.09
N SER A 15 -5.69 5.74 2.85
CA SER A 15 -5.72 4.44 2.17
C SER A 15 -4.56 3.57 2.62
N MET A 16 -4.63 2.28 2.29
CA MET A 16 -3.63 1.29 2.69
C MET A 16 -2.95 0.72 1.46
N ILE A 17 -1.63 0.54 1.52
CA ILE A 17 -0.89 -0.24 0.54
C ILE A 17 -0.56 -1.59 1.17
N VAL A 18 -0.95 -2.66 0.46
CA VAL A 18 -0.71 -4.03 0.90
C VAL A 18 0.60 -4.53 0.31
N LEU A 19 1.48 -5.12 1.13
CA LEU A 19 2.70 -5.74 0.67
C LEU A 19 2.41 -7.15 0.12
N GLN A 20 2.82 -7.40 -1.13
CA GLN A 20 2.84 -8.73 -1.74
C GLN A 20 3.95 -9.56 -1.11
N GLN A 21 3.58 -10.75 -0.61
CA GLN A 21 4.55 -11.70 -0.08
C GLN A 21 5.50 -12.20 -1.19
N GLY A 22 6.75 -12.51 -0.82
CA GLY A 22 7.74 -13.10 -1.72
C GLY A 22 8.40 -12.12 -2.70
N LYS A 23 8.13 -10.81 -2.59
CA LYS A 23 8.72 -9.76 -3.44
C LYS A 23 9.88 -9.00 -2.79
N GLY A 24 10.38 -9.48 -1.65
CA GLY A 24 11.53 -8.90 -0.95
C GLY A 24 11.25 -7.61 -0.18
N THR A 25 10.01 -7.14 -0.16
CA THR A 25 9.58 -5.99 0.65
C THR A 25 9.08 -6.46 2.01
N THR A 26 9.61 -5.88 3.09
CA THR A 26 9.32 -6.28 4.48
C THR A 26 8.94 -5.09 5.34
N ILE A 27 8.14 -5.33 6.37
CA ILE A 27 7.90 -4.36 7.45
C ILE A 27 8.86 -4.72 8.59
N ASP A 28 9.72 -3.78 8.92
CA ASP A 28 10.57 -3.82 10.10
C ASP A 28 9.80 -3.14 11.24
N ILE A 29 9.28 -3.97 12.15
CA ILE A 29 8.39 -3.52 13.24
C ILE A 29 9.19 -2.80 14.32
N GLU A 30 10.45 -3.18 14.53
CA GLU A 30 11.32 -2.57 15.55
C GLU A 30 11.74 -1.15 15.11
N GLU A 31 12.03 -0.98 13.82
CA GLU A 31 12.45 0.30 13.24
C GLU A 31 11.29 1.15 12.68
N PHE A 32 10.05 0.67 12.78
CA PHE A 32 8.84 1.29 12.22
C PHE A 32 9.01 1.72 10.75
N CYS A 33 9.52 0.82 9.91
CA CYS A 33 9.79 1.15 8.51
C CYS A 33 9.48 0.01 7.52
N VAL A 34 9.20 0.38 6.27
CA VAL A 34 9.10 -0.55 5.14
C VAL A 34 10.44 -0.58 4.43
N ARG A 35 11.01 -1.77 4.27
CA ARG A 35 12.31 -1.98 3.62
C ARG A 35 12.17 -2.77 2.33
N HIS A 36 12.93 -2.39 1.32
CA HIS A 36 13.15 -3.18 0.11
C HIS A 36 14.61 -3.00 -0.36
N GLY A 37 15.46 -3.99 -0.10
CA GLY A 37 16.90 -3.84 -0.27
C GLY A 37 17.41 -2.65 0.57
N ASP A 38 18.06 -1.69 -0.09
CA ASP A 38 18.59 -0.48 0.55
C ASP A 38 17.57 0.66 0.70
N GLN A 39 16.37 0.51 0.13
CA GLN A 39 15.32 1.52 0.24
C GLN A 39 14.53 1.34 1.53
N VAL A 40 14.27 2.46 2.20
CA VAL A 40 13.54 2.52 3.46
C VAL A 40 12.49 3.62 3.35
N ILE A 41 11.24 3.30 3.67
CA ILE A 41 10.17 4.28 3.92
C ILE A 41 9.88 4.22 5.41
N ARG A 42 10.06 5.34 6.11
CA ARG A 42 9.76 5.49 7.53
C ARG A 42 8.41 6.15 7.72
N GLU A 43 7.93 6.11 8.96
CA GLU A 43 6.75 6.85 9.35
C GLU A 43 6.90 8.35 9.02
N LEU A 44 5.82 8.95 8.51
CA LEU A 44 5.75 10.37 8.11
C LEU A 44 6.65 10.77 6.91
N ASP A 45 7.34 9.84 6.28
CA ASP A 45 8.05 10.12 5.04
C ASP A 45 7.08 10.54 3.94
N ARG A 46 7.50 11.54 3.17
CA ARG A 46 6.75 11.96 1.99
C ARG A 46 6.93 10.93 0.89
N VAL A 47 5.81 10.45 0.39
CA VAL A 47 5.73 9.58 -0.78
C VAL A 47 4.96 10.26 -1.90
N LYS A 48 5.21 9.83 -3.13
CA LYS A 48 4.40 10.23 -4.28
C LYS A 48 3.49 9.10 -4.66
N VAL A 49 2.20 9.40 -4.73
CA VAL A 49 1.18 8.43 -5.12
C VAL A 49 0.39 8.92 -6.34
N ARG A 50 -0.14 7.98 -7.11
CA ARG A 50 -1.17 8.23 -8.11
C ARG A 50 -2.51 7.80 -7.53
N VAL A 51 -3.46 8.72 -7.49
CA VAL A 51 -4.84 8.42 -7.11
C VAL A 51 -5.60 7.99 -8.37
N ARG A 52 -6.31 6.86 -8.33
CA ARG A 52 -7.15 6.36 -9.42
C ARG A 52 -8.52 5.95 -8.89
N LEU A 53 -9.54 6.01 -9.74
CA LEU A 53 -10.79 5.31 -9.52
C LEU A 53 -10.66 3.91 -10.11
N ASP A 54 -10.88 2.89 -9.29
CA ASP A 54 -11.07 1.52 -9.74
C ASP A 54 -12.59 1.27 -9.84
N ASP A 55 -13.05 1.11 -11.07
CA ASP A 55 -14.44 0.85 -11.43
C ASP A 55 -14.64 -0.52 -12.09
N SER A 56 -13.64 -1.41 -11.97
CA SER A 56 -13.68 -2.78 -12.48
C SER A 56 -14.87 -3.57 -11.93
N ASN A 57 -15.22 -3.34 -10.67
CA ASN A 57 -16.45 -3.82 -10.05
C ASN A 57 -17.43 -2.65 -9.81
N VAL A 58 -18.48 -2.59 -10.63
CA VAL A 58 -19.50 -1.52 -10.56
C VAL A 58 -20.18 -1.45 -9.19
N GLN A 59 -20.32 -2.57 -8.49
CA GLN A 59 -20.93 -2.61 -7.15
C GLN A 59 -19.95 -2.22 -6.04
N ARG A 60 -18.63 -2.20 -6.32
CA ARG A 60 -17.56 -1.94 -5.35
C ARG A 60 -16.53 -0.95 -5.89
N ARG A 61 -17.00 0.15 -6.50
CA ARG A 61 -16.11 1.22 -6.95
C ARG A 61 -15.32 1.78 -5.77
N ARG A 62 -14.01 1.95 -5.97
CA ARG A 62 -13.10 2.37 -4.89
C ARG A 62 -12.02 3.31 -5.41
N ILE A 63 -11.45 4.09 -4.49
CA ILE A 63 -10.24 4.86 -4.78
C ILE A 63 -9.03 3.95 -4.54
N ALA A 64 -8.24 3.74 -5.59
CA ALA A 64 -6.98 3.01 -5.54
C ALA A 64 -5.81 4.01 -5.50
N LEU A 65 -4.73 3.62 -4.81
CA LEU A 65 -3.49 4.38 -4.76
C LEU A 65 -2.36 3.55 -5.33
N ASP A 66 -1.64 4.10 -6.32
CA ASP A 66 -0.37 3.54 -6.76
C ASP A 66 0.79 4.29 -6.10
N LEU A 67 1.73 3.58 -5.45
CA LEU A 67 2.99 4.20 -5.04
C LEU A 67 3.85 4.46 -6.29
N ILE A 68 4.21 5.73 -6.51
CA ILE A 68 5.03 6.16 -7.65
C ILE A 68 6.47 6.43 -7.21
N GLU A 69 6.65 7.06 -6.05
CA GLU A 69 7.98 7.27 -5.46
C GLU A 69 7.96 6.78 -4.00
N PRO A 70 8.91 5.90 -3.62
CA PRO A 70 10.02 5.40 -4.45
C PRO A 70 9.54 4.42 -5.54
N SER A 71 9.97 4.64 -6.79
CA SER A 71 9.52 3.87 -7.98
C SER A 71 10.03 2.43 -8.02
N THR A 72 11.01 2.15 -7.17
CA THR A 72 11.78 0.90 -7.08
C THR A 72 11.40 0.05 -5.88
N LEU A 73 10.17 0.16 -5.35
CA LEU A 73 9.60 -0.84 -4.42
C LEU A 73 8.70 -1.82 -5.19
N PRO A 74 9.22 -2.97 -5.67
CA PRO A 74 8.40 -4.05 -6.15
C PRO A 74 7.60 -4.69 -5.01
N GLY A 75 6.46 -5.29 -5.34
CA GLY A 75 5.65 -6.01 -4.36
C GLY A 75 4.74 -5.13 -3.52
N LEU A 76 4.39 -3.95 -4.01
CA LEU A 76 3.26 -3.19 -3.49
C LEU A 76 2.02 -3.57 -4.29
N SER A 77 1.05 -4.22 -3.64
CA SER A 77 -0.25 -4.51 -4.21
C SER A 77 -1.10 -3.25 -4.08
N VAL A 78 -1.06 -2.46 -5.14
CA VAL A 78 -1.82 -1.21 -5.30
C VAL A 78 -3.29 -1.44 -5.67
N ASP A 79 -3.67 -2.71 -5.85
CA ASP A 79 -5.02 -3.17 -6.22
C ASP A 79 -5.56 -4.28 -5.30
N PHE A 80 -5.07 -4.37 -4.07
CA PHE A 80 -5.49 -5.43 -3.16
C PHE A 80 -6.93 -5.23 -2.69
N ASP A 81 -7.84 -6.08 -3.18
CA ASP A 81 -9.21 -6.13 -2.67
C ASP A 81 -9.27 -6.85 -1.33
N LEU A 82 -9.35 -6.06 -0.26
CA LEU A 82 -9.60 -6.55 1.09
C LEU A 82 -10.94 -7.31 1.20
N SER A 83 -11.88 -7.08 0.28
CA SER A 83 -13.14 -7.84 0.22
C SER A 83 -13.01 -9.23 -0.43
N GLU A 84 -11.90 -9.50 -1.11
CA GLU A 84 -11.57 -10.82 -1.69
C GLU A 84 -10.57 -11.61 -0.83
N SER A 85 -9.85 -10.95 0.08
CA SER A 85 -9.07 -11.67 1.08
C SER A 85 -10.00 -12.47 1.97
N VAL A 86 -9.97 -13.79 1.82
CA VAL A 86 -10.52 -14.74 2.78
C VAL A 86 -9.93 -14.38 4.14
N GLY A 87 -10.76 -13.79 5.00
CA GLY A 87 -10.44 -13.71 6.41
C GLY A 87 -10.22 -15.14 6.88
N VAL A 88 -8.98 -15.50 7.19
CA VAL A 88 -8.74 -16.65 8.07
C VAL A 88 -9.29 -16.20 9.42
N GLY A 89 -10.59 -16.44 9.61
CA GLY A 89 -11.24 -16.36 10.91
C GLY A 89 -10.48 -17.29 11.82
N ILE A 90 -9.90 -16.72 12.87
CA ILE A 90 -9.47 -17.47 14.05
C ILE A 90 -10.72 -17.73 14.89
#